data_AF-A0A3A9FAB6-F1
#
_entry.id   AF-A0A3A9FAB6-F1
#
_cell.length_a   1.000
_cell.length_b   1.000
_cell.length_c   1.000
_cell.angle_alpha   90.00
_cell.angle_beta   90.00
_cell.angle_gamma   90.00
#
_symmetry.space_group_name_H-M   'P 1'
#
loop_
_entity.id
_entity.type
_entity.pdbx_description
1 polymer ?
#
loop_
_entity_poly.entity_id
_entity_poly.type
_entity_poly.pdbx_seq_one_letter_code
_entity_poly.pdbx_strand_id
1 'polypeptide(L)'
;MAFNINNFVIDHVLRGVMTSADGSYLWSINQITEPSLNITSETAEAVDALGSAIATFNRGKKAEFSASNSLFDLSLFAAQNGVDKAVASASATISTPAFETLEIAAGDTTKTLAHTPLENITEIYQLNGDGTLGTKYVVGTEASETQFVYDAESASVTLPTKLAAGTQLLVMYNYAAENAVAVTGDALNFPKAGKFVMEVLGTDTCDPTTLIHAYLIFPNAKLDANVDISFTTDGKHPFKLICQQNYCDSKKVLFQIVVPEEA
;
A
#
# COMPACT_ATOMS: atom_id res chain seq x y z
N MET A 1 0.25 45.44 6.79
CA MET A 1 1.09 45.38 5.58
C MET A 1 0.57 44.23 4.74
N ALA A 2 0.72 44.25 3.41
CA ALA A 2 0.33 43.08 2.62
C ALA A 2 1.34 41.95 2.88
N PHE A 3 0.86 40.79 3.31
CA PHE A 3 1.70 39.59 3.44
C PHE A 3 2.34 39.27 2.10
N ASN A 4 3.68 39.26 2.05
CA ASN A 4 4.45 39.08 0.83
C ASN A 4 5.78 38.39 1.14
N ILE A 5 5.76 37.06 1.15
CA ILE A 5 6.93 36.23 1.34
C ILE A 5 7.52 35.80 -0.01
N ASN A 6 8.84 35.96 -0.15
CA ASN A 6 9.55 35.58 -1.38
C ASN A 6 10.27 34.25 -1.25
N ASN A 7 10.85 33.98 -0.08
CA ASN A 7 11.69 32.81 0.18
C ASN A 7 11.34 32.23 1.55
N PHE A 8 11.42 30.91 1.68
CA PHE A 8 11.36 30.20 2.95
C PHE A 8 12.19 28.92 2.83
N VAL A 9 12.70 28.42 3.96
CA VAL A 9 13.43 27.16 4.01
C VAL A 9 12.42 26.04 4.26
N ILE A 10 12.39 25.03 3.41
CA ILE A 10 11.56 23.83 3.62
C ILE A 10 12.22 22.97 4.70
N ASP A 11 11.47 22.61 5.74
CA ASP A 11 11.88 21.66 6.77
C ASP A 11 11.45 20.25 6.35
N HIS A 12 10.14 19.96 6.41
CA HIS A 12 9.58 18.66 6.02
C HIS A 12 8.11 18.74 5.60
N VAL A 13 7.59 17.65 5.03
CA VAL A 13 6.19 17.52 4.65
C VAL A 13 5.38 16.96 5.82
N LEU A 14 4.25 17.57 6.15
CA LEU A 14 3.40 17.15 7.26
C LEU A 14 2.38 16.09 6.83
N ARG A 15 1.71 16.30 5.70
CA ARG A 15 0.67 15.38 5.18
C ARG A 15 0.37 15.63 3.72
N GLY A 16 -0.16 14.60 3.07
CA GLY A 16 -0.76 14.65 1.75
C GLY A 16 -2.15 14.03 1.78
N VAL A 17 -3.11 14.66 1.13
CA VAL A 17 -4.50 14.19 1.08
C VAL A 17 -5.00 14.28 -0.34
N MET A 18 -5.62 13.19 -0.82
CA MET A 18 -6.32 13.19 -2.10
C MET A 18 -7.82 13.11 -1.89
N THR A 19 -8.55 14.02 -2.54
CA THR A 19 -10.00 14.05 -2.55
C THR A 19 -10.54 13.77 -3.96
N SER A 20 -11.67 13.09 -4.02
CA SER A 20 -12.44 12.90 -5.24
C SER A 20 -13.08 14.22 -5.70
N ALA A 21 -13.65 14.24 -6.91
CA ALA A 21 -14.37 15.38 -7.45
C ALA A 21 -15.59 15.79 -6.60
N ASP A 22 -16.17 14.88 -5.84
CA ASP A 22 -17.27 15.12 -4.89
C ASP A 22 -16.80 15.66 -3.52
N GLY A 23 -15.48 15.76 -3.31
CA GLY A 23 -14.89 16.21 -2.04
C GLY A 23 -14.72 15.10 -1.00
N SER A 24 -15.08 13.85 -1.29
CA SER A 24 -14.79 12.72 -0.42
C SER A 24 -13.29 12.44 -0.37
N TYR A 25 -12.80 12.02 0.80
CA TYR A 25 -11.41 11.62 0.98
C TYR A 25 -11.18 10.27 0.31
N LEU A 26 -10.21 10.20 -0.61
CA LEU A 26 -9.78 8.95 -1.21
C LEU A 26 -8.70 8.28 -0.35
N TRP A 27 -7.69 9.05 0.04
CA TRP A 27 -6.60 8.58 0.90
C TRP A 27 -5.84 9.76 1.52
N SER A 28 -5.12 9.48 2.60
CA SER A 28 -4.27 10.45 3.30
C SER A 28 -3.01 9.76 3.78
N ILE A 29 -1.88 10.47 3.67
CA ILE A 29 -0.56 10.00 4.12
C ILE A 29 0.14 11.10 4.92
N ASN A 30 1.01 10.73 5.85
CA ASN A 30 1.62 11.64 6.82
C ASN A 30 3.13 11.42 7.02
N GLN A 31 3.74 10.46 6.35
CA GLN A 31 5.17 10.15 6.47
C GLN A 31 5.87 10.29 5.10
N ILE A 32 5.57 11.39 4.40
CA ILE A 32 6.09 11.68 3.06
C ILE A 32 7.57 12.05 3.15
N THR A 33 8.38 11.37 2.35
CA THR A 33 9.81 11.64 2.17
C THR A 33 10.13 11.77 0.69
N GLU A 34 11.24 12.46 0.39
CA GLU A 34 11.74 12.65 -0.99
C GLU A 34 10.70 13.27 -1.96
N PRO A 35 9.95 14.32 -1.56
CA PRO A 35 9.01 14.97 -2.46
C PRO A 35 9.75 15.64 -3.62
N SER A 36 9.31 15.37 -4.85
CA SER A 36 9.89 15.94 -6.06
C SER A 36 8.79 16.35 -7.02
N LEU A 37 8.83 17.60 -7.49
CA LEU A 37 7.94 18.12 -8.52
C LEU A 37 8.76 18.31 -9.81
N ASN A 38 8.52 17.45 -10.79
CA ASN A 38 9.12 17.55 -12.11
C ASN A 38 8.16 18.23 -13.10
N ILE A 39 8.69 19.17 -13.87
CA ILE A 39 7.93 19.95 -14.85
C ILE A 39 8.65 19.85 -16.18
N THR A 40 7.98 19.27 -17.18
CA THR A 40 8.52 19.12 -18.53
C THR A 40 7.71 19.95 -19.52
N SER A 41 8.38 20.44 -20.56
CA SER A 41 7.78 21.19 -21.66
C SER A 41 8.08 20.49 -22.96
N GLU A 42 7.06 20.34 -23.80
CA GLU A 42 7.22 19.84 -25.17
C GLU A 42 7.40 21.03 -26.11
N THR A 43 8.44 20.98 -26.95
CA THR A 43 8.78 22.02 -27.92
C THR A 43 8.66 21.51 -29.34
N ALA A 44 8.18 22.35 -30.25
CA ALA A 44 8.21 22.11 -31.68
C ALA A 44 9.08 23.15 -32.36
N GLU A 45 10.03 22.72 -33.18
CA GLU A 45 10.90 23.60 -33.94
C GLU A 45 10.32 23.80 -35.35
N ALA A 46 10.23 25.06 -35.78
CA ALA A 46 10.05 25.41 -37.17
C ALA A 46 11.43 25.46 -37.82
N VAL A 47 11.63 24.67 -38.87
CA VAL A 47 12.90 24.59 -39.61
C VAL A 47 12.79 25.25 -40.98
N ASP A 48 13.90 25.76 -41.50
CA ASP A 48 13.98 26.26 -42.87
C ASP A 48 14.07 25.12 -43.90
N ALA A 49 14.09 25.48 -45.18
CA ALA A 49 14.16 24.51 -46.27
C ALA A 49 15.48 23.69 -46.30
N LEU A 50 16.48 24.09 -45.52
CA LEU A 50 17.77 23.39 -45.35
C LEU A 50 17.82 22.60 -44.03
N GLY A 51 16.72 22.57 -43.26
CA GLY A 51 16.60 21.84 -42.01
C GLY A 51 17.17 22.55 -40.78
N SER A 52 17.54 23.84 -40.89
CA SER A 52 18.03 24.62 -39.75
C SER A 52 16.87 25.20 -38.93
N ALA A 53 16.93 25.13 -37.60
CA ALA A 53 15.89 25.66 -36.72
C ALA A 53 15.78 27.19 -36.82
N ILE A 54 14.60 27.68 -37.21
CA ILE A 54 14.23 29.09 -37.28
C ILE A 54 13.66 29.56 -35.93
N ALA A 55 12.77 28.76 -35.33
CA ALA A 55 12.08 29.12 -34.09
C ALA A 55 11.58 27.90 -33.32
N THR A 56 11.63 27.96 -31.99
CA THR A 56 11.14 26.91 -31.09
C THR A 56 9.87 27.38 -30.38
N PHE A 57 8.79 26.59 -30.48
CA PHE A 57 7.49 26.88 -29.87
C PHE A 57 7.17 25.87 -28.78
N ASN A 58 6.85 26.34 -27.58
CA ASN A 58 6.30 25.47 -26.52
C ASN A 58 4.87 25.03 -26.89
N ARG A 59 4.63 23.71 -26.91
CA ARG A 59 3.35 23.10 -27.30
C ARG A 59 2.56 22.56 -26.11
N GLY A 60 3.25 22.10 -25.08
CA GLY A 60 2.61 21.49 -23.92
C GLY A 60 3.49 21.58 -22.69
N LYS A 61 2.85 21.61 -21.52
CA LYS A 61 3.51 21.53 -20.23
C LYS A 61 2.91 20.35 -19.47
N LYS A 62 3.77 19.51 -18.91
CA LYS A 62 3.41 18.36 -18.07
C LYS A 62 4.04 18.57 -16.70
N ALA A 63 3.31 18.17 -15.66
CA ALA A 63 3.83 18.17 -14.30
C ALA A 63 3.61 16.78 -13.70
N GLU A 64 4.64 16.27 -13.05
CA GLU A 64 4.64 14.99 -12.37
C GLU A 64 5.18 15.21 -10.96
N PHE A 65 4.48 14.70 -9.97
CA PHE A 65 4.94 14.73 -8.58
C PHE A 65 5.26 13.31 -8.14
N SER A 66 6.40 13.10 -7.52
CA SER A 66 6.80 11.79 -6.98
C SER A 66 7.29 11.95 -5.55
N ALA A 67 6.94 11.02 -4.68
CA ALA A 67 7.46 10.94 -3.32
C ALA A 67 7.35 9.51 -2.79
N SER A 68 7.86 9.28 -1.58
CA SER A 68 7.80 7.99 -0.91
C SER A 68 7.22 8.13 0.48
N ASN A 69 6.19 7.34 0.82
CA ASN A 69 5.71 7.24 2.19
C ASN A 69 6.59 6.26 2.97
N SER A 70 7.09 6.66 4.14
CA SER A 70 7.99 5.80 4.93
C SER A 70 7.30 4.57 5.51
N LEU A 71 5.98 4.58 5.56
CA LEU A 71 5.17 3.44 6.00
C LEU A 71 4.45 2.81 4.80
N PHE A 72 4.31 1.49 4.84
CA PHE A 72 3.44 0.80 3.89
C PHE A 72 1.98 1.12 4.19
N ASP A 73 1.41 2.06 3.43
CA ASP A 73 0.03 2.48 3.57
C ASP A 73 -0.93 1.68 2.65
N LEU A 74 -1.88 0.97 3.26
CA LEU A 74 -2.85 0.15 2.53
C LEU A 74 -3.88 0.96 1.75
N SER A 75 -4.21 2.18 2.21
CA SER A 75 -5.17 3.05 1.51
C SER A 75 -4.56 3.65 0.26
N LEU A 76 -3.27 4.03 0.31
CA LEU A 76 -2.49 4.43 -0.86
C LEU A 76 -2.35 3.25 -1.84
N PHE A 77 -2.07 2.05 -1.35
CA PHE A 77 -1.94 0.87 -2.21
C PHE A 77 -3.26 0.49 -2.87
N ALA A 78 -4.37 0.57 -2.14
CA ALA A 78 -5.71 0.37 -2.69
C ALA A 78 -6.03 1.40 -3.78
N ALA A 79 -5.73 2.68 -3.53
CA ALA A 79 -5.93 3.74 -4.51
C ALA A 79 -5.06 3.58 -5.77
N GLN A 80 -3.82 3.09 -5.65
CA GLN A 80 -2.94 2.76 -6.78
C GLN A 80 -3.46 1.58 -7.62
N ASN A 81 -4.20 0.66 -7.00
CA ASN A 81 -4.88 -0.44 -7.69
C ASN A 81 -6.32 -0.07 -8.14
N GLY A 82 -6.79 1.15 -7.84
CA GLY A 82 -8.14 1.59 -8.19
C GLY A 82 -9.26 0.91 -7.40
N VAL A 83 -8.93 0.26 -6.28
CA VAL A 83 -9.86 -0.47 -5.43
C VAL A 83 -10.01 0.20 -4.06
N ASP A 84 -11.04 -0.21 -3.32
CA ASP A 84 -11.21 0.19 -1.93
C ASP A 84 -10.59 -0.87 -1.01
N LYS A 85 -10.05 -0.43 0.13
CA LYS A 85 -9.55 -1.35 1.16
C LYS A 85 -10.73 -2.11 1.77
N ALA A 86 -10.70 -3.44 1.68
CA ALA A 86 -11.68 -4.28 2.36
C ALA A 86 -11.33 -4.36 3.86
N VAL A 87 -12.35 -4.15 4.70
CA VAL A 87 -12.26 -4.34 6.15
C VAL A 87 -13.26 -5.42 6.52
N ALA A 88 -12.78 -6.49 7.13
CA ALA A 88 -13.63 -7.59 7.55
C ALA A 88 -14.60 -7.14 8.65
N SER A 89 -15.74 -7.82 8.71
CA SER A 89 -16.73 -7.69 9.77
C SER A 89 -17.45 -9.02 9.97
N ALA A 90 -18.27 -9.14 11.01
CA ALA A 90 -19.08 -10.33 11.26
C ALA A 90 -20.00 -10.72 10.08
N SER A 91 -20.43 -9.74 9.26
CA SER A 91 -21.27 -9.97 8.08
C SER A 91 -20.50 -10.15 6.77
N ALA A 92 -19.19 -9.85 6.76
CA ALA A 92 -18.34 -9.91 5.58
C ALA A 92 -16.92 -10.28 6.01
N THR A 93 -16.65 -11.58 6.11
CA THR A 93 -15.35 -12.11 6.53
C THR A 93 -14.34 -12.12 5.38
N ILE A 94 -13.06 -12.13 5.72
CA ILE A 94 -11.97 -12.26 4.75
C ILE A 94 -11.31 -13.63 4.94
N SER A 95 -11.21 -14.41 3.86
CA SER A 95 -10.46 -15.67 3.85
C SER A 95 -8.97 -15.39 4.06
N THR A 96 -8.43 -15.84 5.19
CA THR A 96 -7.07 -15.53 5.62
C THR A 96 -6.28 -16.83 5.81
N PRO A 97 -5.05 -16.94 5.26
CA PRO A 97 -4.20 -18.09 5.50
C PRO A 97 -3.61 -18.05 6.92
N ALA A 98 -3.66 -19.17 7.62
CA ALA A 98 -3.01 -19.41 8.91
C ALA A 98 -1.91 -20.46 8.73
N PHE A 99 -0.74 -20.16 9.32
CA PHE A 99 0.36 -21.11 9.50
C PHE A 99 0.45 -21.43 10.98
N GLU A 100 0.06 -22.64 11.37
CA GLU A 100 0.06 -23.06 12.76
C GLU A 100 1.09 -24.16 12.98
N THR A 101 2.01 -23.94 13.92
CA THR A 101 2.99 -24.94 14.33
C THR A 101 2.54 -25.60 15.62
N LEU A 102 2.19 -26.87 15.54
CA LEU A 102 1.76 -27.69 16.67
C LEU A 102 2.96 -28.44 17.25
N GLU A 103 3.37 -28.09 18.46
CA GLU A 103 4.39 -28.82 19.20
C GLU A 103 3.78 -30.00 19.96
N ILE A 104 4.33 -31.20 19.75
CA ILE A 104 3.83 -32.44 20.34
C ILE A 104 4.50 -32.68 21.70
N ALA A 105 3.72 -32.68 22.77
CA ALA A 105 4.19 -33.08 24.10
C ALA A 105 4.09 -34.60 24.28
N ALA A 106 4.78 -35.13 25.29
CA ALA A 106 4.75 -36.56 25.59
C ALA A 106 3.33 -37.01 25.98
N GLY A 107 2.76 -37.92 25.18
CA GLY A 107 1.43 -38.48 25.40
C GLY A 107 0.28 -37.73 24.72
N ASP A 108 0.56 -36.68 23.94
CA ASP A 108 -0.46 -36.01 23.14
C ASP A 108 -0.98 -36.94 22.04
N THR A 109 -2.30 -37.08 21.97
CA THR A 109 -3.00 -37.83 20.92
C THR A 109 -3.81 -36.91 20.00
N THR A 110 -4.21 -35.74 20.50
CA THR A 110 -4.98 -34.74 19.76
C THR A 110 -4.45 -33.33 20.01
N LYS A 111 -4.57 -32.46 19.02
CA LYS A 111 -4.29 -31.02 19.10
C LYS A 111 -5.44 -30.24 18.49
N THR A 112 -5.87 -29.18 19.15
CA THR A 112 -6.89 -28.27 18.61
C THR A 112 -6.20 -27.13 17.88
N LEU A 113 -6.72 -26.76 16.72
CA LEU A 113 -6.26 -25.62 15.94
C LEU A 113 -6.77 -24.31 16.55
N ALA A 114 -6.01 -23.23 16.38
CA ALA A 114 -6.39 -21.92 16.89
C ALA A 114 -7.64 -21.34 16.21
N HIS A 115 -7.88 -21.69 14.95
CA HIS A 115 -9.03 -21.23 14.17
C HIS A 115 -9.69 -22.42 13.46
N THR A 116 -10.98 -22.28 13.13
CA THR A 116 -11.71 -23.27 12.34
C THR A 116 -11.38 -23.09 10.85
N PRO A 117 -10.79 -24.10 10.19
CA PRO A 117 -10.58 -24.13 8.75
C PRO A 117 -11.89 -23.96 7.96
N LEU A 118 -11.83 -23.20 6.86
CA LEU A 118 -12.90 -23.06 5.87
C LEU A 118 -13.07 -24.33 5.02
N GLU A 119 -11.96 -25.02 4.76
CA GLU A 119 -11.91 -26.26 4.00
C GLU A 119 -11.25 -27.36 4.84
N ASN A 120 -11.58 -28.62 4.56
CA ASN A 120 -10.98 -29.74 5.24
C ASN A 120 -9.48 -29.80 4.99
N ILE A 121 -8.71 -30.00 6.06
CA ILE A 121 -7.25 -30.13 5.98
C ILE A 121 -6.91 -31.49 5.38
N THR A 122 -6.16 -31.47 4.28
CA THR A 122 -5.76 -32.69 3.55
C THR A 122 -4.37 -33.16 3.92
N GLU A 123 -3.48 -32.25 4.32
CA GLU A 123 -2.05 -32.51 4.50
C GLU A 123 -1.49 -31.71 5.69
N ILE A 124 -0.59 -32.34 6.45
CA ILE A 124 0.22 -31.69 7.48
C ILE A 124 1.68 -32.11 7.32
N TYR A 125 2.61 -31.23 7.65
CA TYR A 125 4.04 -31.46 7.47
C TYR A 125 4.76 -31.44 8.82
N GLN A 126 5.61 -32.41 9.09
CA GLN A 126 6.57 -32.29 10.17
C GLN A 126 7.66 -31.29 9.80
N LEU A 127 8.01 -30.41 10.73
CA LEU A 127 9.16 -29.54 10.60
C LEU A 127 10.43 -30.29 11.01
N ASN A 128 11.47 -30.14 10.21
CA ASN A 128 12.82 -30.54 10.59
C ASN A 128 13.35 -29.58 11.66
N GLY A 129 14.41 -29.97 12.38
CA GLY A 129 15.02 -29.12 13.42
C GLY A 129 15.57 -27.76 12.92
N ASP A 130 15.67 -27.58 11.60
CA ASP A 130 16.05 -26.33 10.92
C ASP A 130 14.84 -25.48 10.45
N GLY A 131 13.61 -25.92 10.73
CA GLY A 131 12.37 -25.25 10.32
C GLY A 131 11.94 -25.53 8.89
N THR A 132 12.63 -26.41 8.15
CA THR A 132 12.22 -26.83 6.81
C THR A 132 11.12 -27.90 6.84
N LEU A 133 10.38 -28.05 5.74
CA LEU A 133 9.37 -29.10 5.59
C LEU A 133 10.05 -30.48 5.51
N GLY A 134 9.70 -31.35 6.43
CA GLY A 134 10.10 -32.75 6.49
C GLY A 134 8.98 -33.68 6.05
N THR A 135 8.68 -34.69 6.88
CA THR A 135 7.72 -35.75 6.54
C THR A 135 6.30 -35.21 6.35
N LYS A 136 5.67 -35.62 5.24
CA LYS A 136 4.28 -35.33 4.93
C LYS A 136 3.36 -36.41 5.53
N TYR A 137 2.29 -35.99 6.17
CA TYR A 137 1.18 -36.84 6.60
C TYR A 137 -0.08 -36.44 5.85
N VAL A 138 -0.91 -37.43 5.50
CA VAL A 138 -2.16 -37.23 4.76
C VAL A 138 -3.37 -37.54 5.62
N VAL A 139 -4.50 -36.90 5.35
CA VAL A 139 -5.72 -37.18 6.10
C VAL A 139 -6.19 -38.62 5.85
N GLY A 140 -6.56 -39.33 6.91
CA GLY A 140 -7.10 -40.69 6.88
C GLY A 140 -8.38 -40.79 7.71
N THR A 141 -9.05 -41.95 7.64
CA THR A 141 -10.22 -42.26 8.48
C THR A 141 -9.82 -42.67 9.90
N GLU A 142 -8.58 -43.16 10.07
CA GLU A 142 -7.98 -43.53 11.35
C GLU A 142 -6.54 -43.01 11.40
N ALA A 143 -6.06 -42.66 12.59
CA ALA A 143 -4.69 -42.20 12.78
C ALA A 143 -3.72 -43.37 12.63
N SER A 144 -2.69 -43.21 11.81
CA SER A 144 -1.65 -44.22 11.56
C SER A 144 -0.27 -43.56 11.54
N GLU A 145 0.78 -44.34 11.26
CA GLU A 145 2.16 -43.81 11.21
C GLU A 145 2.34 -42.76 10.10
N THR A 146 1.44 -42.73 9.11
CA THR A 146 1.51 -41.83 7.95
C THR A 146 0.24 -41.00 7.77
N GLN A 147 -0.78 -41.20 8.61
CA GLN A 147 -2.08 -40.56 8.47
C GLN A 147 -2.52 -39.88 9.76
N PHE A 148 -3.12 -38.71 9.62
CA PHE A 148 -3.77 -37.97 10.69
C PHE A 148 -5.28 -37.94 10.45
N VAL A 149 -6.07 -37.69 11.50
CA VAL A 149 -7.52 -37.50 11.36
C VAL A 149 -7.85 -36.07 11.73
N TYR A 150 -8.62 -35.38 10.90
CA TYR A 150 -9.10 -34.04 11.18
C TYR A 150 -10.60 -34.08 11.46
N ASP A 151 -11.00 -33.54 12.60
CA ASP A 151 -12.39 -33.34 12.98
C ASP A 151 -12.77 -31.87 12.80
N ALA A 152 -13.66 -31.62 11.83
CA ALA A 152 -14.13 -30.29 11.47
C ALA A 152 -15.05 -29.67 12.53
N GLU A 153 -15.76 -30.47 13.33
CA GLU A 153 -16.69 -29.93 14.35
C GLU A 153 -15.94 -29.36 15.55
N SER A 154 -14.85 -30.02 15.95
CA SER A 154 -14.01 -29.60 17.09
C SER A 154 -12.75 -28.84 16.67
N ALA A 155 -12.53 -28.65 15.36
CA ALA A 155 -11.30 -28.13 14.77
C ALA A 155 -10.04 -28.82 15.34
N SER A 156 -10.13 -30.13 15.55
CA SER A 156 -9.05 -30.91 16.18
C SER A 156 -8.38 -31.86 15.19
N VAL A 157 -7.07 -31.99 15.35
CA VAL A 157 -6.21 -32.89 14.59
C VAL A 157 -5.78 -34.01 15.54
N THR A 158 -6.22 -35.23 15.23
CA THR A 158 -5.68 -36.45 15.83
C THR A 158 -4.35 -36.76 15.19
N LEU A 159 -3.31 -36.83 16.01
CA LEU A 159 -1.92 -36.91 15.57
C LEU A 159 -1.58 -38.29 14.96
N PRO A 160 -0.69 -38.35 13.95
CA PRO A 160 -0.10 -39.60 13.50
C PRO A 160 0.56 -40.40 14.63
N THR A 161 0.52 -41.72 14.53
CA THR A 161 1.12 -42.60 15.55
C THR A 161 2.66 -42.59 15.44
N LYS A 162 3.35 -42.84 16.56
CA LYS A 162 4.82 -42.82 16.70
C LYS A 162 5.51 -41.46 16.54
N LEU A 163 4.81 -40.34 16.76
CA LEU A 163 5.47 -39.05 16.88
C LEU A 163 6.25 -38.95 18.20
N ALA A 164 7.50 -38.50 18.13
CA ALA A 164 8.32 -38.25 19.31
C ALA A 164 7.93 -36.92 19.97
N ALA A 165 8.02 -36.85 21.30
CA ALA A 165 7.86 -35.59 22.02
C ALA A 165 8.91 -34.57 21.54
N GLY A 166 8.48 -33.32 21.35
CA GLY A 166 9.30 -32.25 20.76
C GLY A 166 9.24 -32.18 19.23
N THR A 167 8.48 -33.04 18.57
CA THR A 167 8.21 -32.90 17.12
C THR A 167 7.29 -31.70 16.89
N GLN A 168 7.57 -30.91 15.86
CA GLN A 168 6.73 -29.79 15.44
C GLN A 168 6.03 -30.14 14.12
N LEU A 169 4.71 -29.93 14.06
CA LEU A 169 3.91 -30.12 12.85
C LEU A 169 3.42 -28.76 12.37
N LEU A 170 3.67 -28.42 11.10
CA LEU A 170 3.10 -27.27 10.43
C LEU A 170 1.79 -27.66 9.74
N VAL A 171 0.74 -26.91 10.06
CA VAL A 171 -0.56 -26.99 9.43
C VAL A 171 -0.84 -25.66 8.74
N MET A 172 -1.22 -25.73 7.46
CA MET A 172 -1.64 -24.57 6.68
C MET A 172 -3.11 -24.69 6.32
N TYR A 173 -3.89 -23.67 6.64
CA TYR A 173 -5.32 -23.64 6.32
C TYR A 173 -5.82 -22.21 6.16
N ASN A 174 -6.93 -22.04 5.46
CA ASN A 174 -7.62 -20.75 5.39
C ASN A 174 -8.75 -20.72 6.42
N TYR A 175 -8.95 -19.59 7.09
CA TYR A 175 -10.06 -19.38 8.02
C TYR A 175 -10.81 -18.08 7.68
N ALA A 176 -12.06 -17.99 8.12
CA ALA A 176 -12.85 -16.77 7.99
C ALA A 176 -12.48 -15.78 9.10
N ALA A 177 -11.72 -14.74 8.75
CA ALA A 177 -11.36 -13.68 9.69
C ALA A 177 -12.44 -12.59 9.72
N GLU A 178 -12.99 -12.29 10.90
CA GLU A 178 -13.87 -11.14 11.14
C GLU A 178 -13.10 -9.84 11.39
N ASN A 179 -11.81 -9.94 11.76
CA ASN A 179 -10.91 -8.81 12.03
C ASN A 179 -9.68 -8.90 11.12
N ALA A 180 -9.82 -8.43 9.88
CA ALA A 180 -8.76 -8.43 8.88
C ALA A 180 -8.93 -7.25 7.92
N VAL A 181 -7.85 -6.86 7.26
CA VAL A 181 -7.87 -5.89 6.16
C VAL A 181 -7.20 -6.49 4.94
N ALA A 182 -7.77 -6.24 3.77
CA ALA A 182 -7.22 -6.73 2.51
C ALA A 182 -7.28 -5.65 1.43
N VAL A 183 -6.29 -5.71 0.54
CA VAL A 183 -6.26 -4.94 -0.70
C VAL A 183 -6.02 -5.92 -1.82
N THR A 184 -6.93 -5.96 -2.79
CA THR A 184 -6.85 -6.87 -3.93
C THR A 184 -6.61 -6.04 -5.18
N GLY A 185 -5.47 -6.24 -5.83
CA GLY A 185 -5.25 -5.70 -7.16
C GLY A 185 -5.97 -6.56 -8.19
N ASP A 186 -6.85 -5.97 -8.98
CA ASP A 186 -7.44 -6.62 -10.15
C ASP A 186 -7.02 -5.91 -11.44
N ALA A 187 -7.15 -6.62 -12.56
CA ALA A 187 -6.71 -6.11 -13.87
C ALA A 187 -7.72 -5.15 -14.54
N LEU A 188 -8.86 -4.87 -13.91
CA LEU A 188 -9.96 -4.10 -14.49
C LEU A 188 -10.04 -2.69 -13.90
N ASN A 189 -9.67 -2.53 -12.64
CA ASN A 189 -9.71 -1.27 -11.93
C ASN A 189 -8.40 -0.48 -12.09
N PHE A 190 -8.56 0.84 -12.11
CA PHE A 190 -7.46 1.79 -12.27
C PHE A 190 -7.62 2.96 -11.29
N PRO A 191 -6.52 3.63 -10.91
CA PRO A 191 -6.57 4.79 -10.05
C PRO A 191 -7.56 5.86 -10.53
N LYS A 192 -8.29 6.46 -9.60
CA LYS A 192 -9.18 7.59 -9.89
C LYS A 192 -8.38 8.89 -9.85
N ALA A 193 -8.74 9.82 -10.74
CA ALA A 193 -8.22 11.18 -10.68
C ALA A 193 -8.97 11.98 -9.61
N GLY A 194 -8.28 12.96 -9.03
CA GLY A 194 -8.82 13.77 -7.94
C GLY A 194 -7.91 14.96 -7.64
N LYS A 195 -8.29 15.73 -6.63
CA LYS A 195 -7.49 16.86 -6.14
C LYS A 195 -6.53 16.35 -5.06
N PHE A 196 -5.24 16.61 -5.21
CA PHE A 196 -4.24 16.30 -4.19
C PHE A 196 -3.77 17.60 -3.52
N VAL A 197 -3.69 17.61 -2.20
CA VAL A 197 -3.17 18.73 -1.40
C VAL A 197 -2.11 18.20 -0.46
N MET A 198 -0.92 18.78 -0.52
CA MET A 198 0.20 18.48 0.36
C MET A 198 0.54 19.70 1.19
N GLU A 199 0.73 19.49 2.48
CA GLU A 199 1.13 20.50 3.44
C GLU A 199 2.62 20.34 3.76
N VAL A 200 3.37 21.43 3.59
CA VAL A 200 4.81 21.51 3.81
C VAL A 200 5.05 22.53 4.90
N LEU A 201 5.83 22.14 5.91
CA LEU A 201 6.31 23.05 6.94
C LEU A 201 7.67 23.59 6.52
N GLY A 202 7.83 24.89 6.68
CA GLY A 202 9.10 25.57 6.52
C GLY A 202 9.28 26.66 7.57
N THR A 203 10.35 27.42 7.41
CA THR A 203 10.69 28.53 8.29
C THR A 203 11.28 29.71 7.53
N ASP A 204 11.20 30.90 8.11
CA ASP A 204 11.79 32.10 7.50
C ASP A 204 13.32 31.97 7.47
N THR A 205 13.92 32.41 6.38
CA THR A 205 15.38 32.50 6.22
C THR A 205 16.06 33.43 7.23
N CYS A 206 15.35 34.44 7.72
CA CYS A 206 15.86 35.44 8.65
C CYS A 206 15.57 35.10 10.11
N ASP A 207 14.50 34.34 10.37
CA ASP A 207 14.09 33.92 11.70
C ASP A 207 13.59 32.46 11.68
N PRO A 208 14.43 31.51 12.11
CA PRO A 208 14.08 30.10 12.13
C PRO A 208 12.97 29.74 13.14
N THR A 209 12.52 30.70 13.97
CA THR A 209 11.40 30.48 14.90
C THR A 209 10.05 30.79 14.29
N THR A 210 10.03 31.53 13.18
CA THR A 210 8.81 31.81 12.42
C THR A 210 8.52 30.61 11.53
N LEU A 211 7.46 29.86 11.86
CA LEU A 211 6.98 28.76 11.05
C LEU A 211 6.17 29.28 9.87
N ILE A 212 6.24 28.55 8.75
CA ILE A 212 5.53 28.87 7.53
C ILE A 212 4.90 27.58 6.99
N HIS A 213 3.58 27.53 6.99
CA HIS A 213 2.80 26.50 6.30
C HIS A 213 2.67 26.82 4.80
N ALA A 214 3.12 25.92 3.94
CA ALA A 214 2.96 26.00 2.49
C ALA A 214 2.11 24.83 1.98
N TYR A 215 1.12 25.12 1.14
CA TYR A 215 0.23 24.14 0.54
C TYR A 215 0.53 23.97 -0.95
N LEU A 216 0.95 22.77 -1.34
CA LEU A 216 1.06 22.36 -2.74
C LEU A 216 -0.24 21.67 -3.16
N ILE A 217 -0.97 22.30 -4.07
CA ILE A 217 -2.30 21.89 -4.51
C ILE A 217 -2.23 21.47 -5.97
N PHE A 218 -2.65 20.25 -6.27
CA PHE A 218 -2.85 19.72 -7.60
C PHE A 218 -4.35 19.57 -7.85
N PRO A 219 -4.99 20.46 -8.62
CA PRO A 219 -6.44 20.45 -8.80
C PRO A 219 -6.98 19.19 -9.46
N ASN A 220 -6.18 18.58 -10.35
CA ASN A 220 -6.50 17.33 -11.02
C ASN A 220 -5.23 16.50 -11.20
N ALA A 221 -5.05 15.48 -10.37
CA ALA A 221 -3.95 14.55 -10.41
C ALA A 221 -4.49 13.12 -10.39
N LYS A 222 -3.77 12.22 -11.07
CA LYS A 222 -4.06 10.78 -11.06
C LYS A 222 -2.84 10.05 -10.52
N LEU A 223 -3.04 9.12 -9.59
CA LEU A 223 -1.99 8.19 -9.19
C LEU A 223 -1.54 7.35 -10.39
N ASP A 224 -0.23 7.18 -10.51
CA ASP A 224 0.35 6.20 -11.42
C ASP A 224 0.13 4.80 -10.84
N ALA A 225 -0.33 3.87 -11.68
CA ALA A 225 -0.51 2.47 -11.31
C ALA A 225 0.81 1.69 -11.38
N ASN A 226 1.83 2.26 -12.03
CA ASN A 226 3.16 1.67 -12.06
C ASN A 226 3.86 1.95 -10.73
N VAL A 227 3.81 0.98 -9.81
CA VAL A 227 4.48 1.04 -8.51
C VAL A 227 5.33 -0.21 -8.33
N ASP A 228 6.55 -0.02 -7.84
CA ASP A 228 7.43 -1.10 -7.39
C ASP A 228 7.54 -0.98 -5.87
N ILE A 229 7.14 -2.03 -5.15
CA ILE A 229 7.12 -2.05 -3.68
C ILE A 229 8.01 -3.19 -3.22
N SER A 230 9.03 -2.83 -2.44
CA SER A 230 9.90 -3.78 -1.77
C SER A 230 9.36 -4.09 -0.37
N PHE A 231 9.27 -5.38 -0.03
CA PHE A 231 8.91 -5.84 1.32
C PHE A 231 10.16 -6.05 2.17
N THR A 232 10.99 -5.01 2.28
CA THR A 232 12.17 -4.98 3.16
C THR A 232 11.89 -4.12 4.38
N THR A 233 12.67 -4.30 5.45
CA THR A 233 12.49 -3.56 6.71
C THR A 233 12.68 -2.05 6.57
N ASP A 234 13.45 -1.62 5.58
CA ASP A 234 13.74 -0.23 5.22
C ASP A 234 12.96 0.23 3.97
N GLY A 235 12.11 -0.65 3.41
CA GLY A 235 11.32 -0.37 2.22
C GLY A 235 10.35 0.78 2.45
N LYS A 236 10.33 1.73 1.52
CA LYS A 236 9.35 2.81 1.48
C LYS A 236 8.27 2.48 0.44
N HIS A 237 7.11 3.11 0.59
CA HIS A 237 6.01 3.00 -0.37
C HIS A 237 6.06 4.19 -1.34
N PRO A 238 6.62 4.02 -2.56
CA PRO A 238 6.69 5.09 -3.55
C PRO A 238 5.31 5.38 -4.15
N PHE A 239 5.07 6.63 -4.49
CA PHE A 239 3.91 7.03 -5.29
C PHE A 239 4.26 8.15 -6.26
N LYS A 240 3.60 8.12 -7.41
CA LYS A 240 3.71 9.15 -8.44
C LYS A 240 2.33 9.65 -8.81
N LEU A 241 2.20 10.97 -8.91
CA LEU A 241 1.02 11.68 -9.35
C LEU A 241 1.30 12.32 -10.71
N ILE A 242 0.47 11.97 -11.69
CA ILE A 242 0.47 12.58 -13.00
C ILE A 242 -0.54 13.73 -12.97
N CYS A 243 -0.06 14.96 -13.07
CA CYS A 243 -0.91 16.15 -13.03
C CYS A 243 -1.54 16.35 -14.41
N GLN A 244 -2.86 16.36 -14.44
CA GLN A 244 -3.63 16.51 -15.66
C GLN A 244 -4.18 17.93 -15.78
N GLN A 245 -4.30 18.42 -17.00
CA GLN A 245 -4.96 19.71 -17.23
C GLN A 245 -6.43 19.60 -16.79
N ASN A 246 -6.85 20.49 -15.90
CA ASN A 246 -8.26 20.66 -15.64
C ASN A 246 -8.89 21.40 -16.84
N TYR A 247 -9.45 20.65 -17.78
CA TYR A 247 -10.00 21.20 -19.03
C TYR A 247 -11.18 22.16 -18.81
N CYS A 248 -11.90 22.00 -17.69
CA CYS A 248 -13.02 22.86 -17.33
C CYS A 248 -12.57 24.16 -16.65
N ASP A 249 -11.31 24.26 -16.20
CA ASP A 249 -10.75 25.50 -15.68
C ASP A 249 -10.20 26.35 -16.84
N SER A 250 -10.69 27.60 -16.92
CA SER A 250 -10.21 28.62 -17.86
C SER A 250 -8.68 28.83 -17.81
N LYS A 251 -8.05 28.62 -16.64
CA LYS A 251 -6.61 28.80 -16.44
C LYS A 251 -5.81 27.51 -16.64
N LYS A 252 -6.47 26.34 -16.74
CA LYS A 252 -5.86 25.02 -16.91
C LYS A 252 -4.72 24.77 -15.92
N VAL A 253 -4.94 25.10 -14.63
CA VAL A 253 -3.91 25.02 -13.59
C VAL A 253 -3.48 23.56 -13.38
N LEU A 254 -2.17 23.30 -13.45
CA LEU A 254 -1.58 21.98 -13.18
C LEU A 254 -1.24 21.78 -11.70
N PHE A 255 -0.69 22.82 -11.07
CA PHE A 255 -0.38 22.85 -9.65
C PHE A 255 -0.38 24.30 -9.15
N GLN A 256 -0.54 24.49 -7.85
CA GLN A 256 -0.48 25.78 -7.17
C GLN A 256 0.27 25.62 -5.86
N ILE A 257 1.13 26.58 -5.52
CA ILE A 257 1.74 26.69 -4.20
C ILE A 257 1.08 27.88 -3.51
N VAL A 258 0.54 27.67 -2.31
CA VAL A 258 -0.12 28.70 -1.51
C VAL A 258 0.56 28.77 -0.16
N VAL A 259 1.07 29.94 0.20
CA VAL A 259 1.60 30.22 1.53
C VAL A 259 0.67 31.27 2.14
N PRO A 260 -0.25 30.90 3.04
CA PRO A 260 -1.05 31.88 3.77
C PRO A 260 -0.22 32.58 4.85
N GLU A 261 -0.69 33.75 5.26
CA GLU A 261 -0.27 34.35 6.53
C GLU A 261 -0.82 33.46 7.65
N GLU A 262 0.06 32.99 8.54
CA GLU A 262 -0.38 32.28 9.75
C GLU A 262 -1.10 33.26 10.67
N ALA A 263 -2.23 32.82 11.23
CA ALA A 263 -3.07 33.63 12.12
C ALA A 263 -2.61 33.54 13.58
#